data_AF-A0A367Y583-F1
#
_entry.id   AF-A0A367Y583-F1
#
_cell.length_a   1.000
_cell.length_b   1.000
_cell.length_c   1.000
_cell.angle_alpha   90.00
_cell.angle_beta   90.00
_cell.angle_gamma   90.00
#
_symmetry.space_group_name_H-M   'P 1'
#
loop_
_entity.id
_entity.type
_entity.pdbx_description
1 polymer ?
#
loop_
_entity_poly.entity_id
_entity_poly.type
_entity_poly.pdbx_seq_one_letter_code
_entity_poly.pdbx_strand_id
1 'polypeptide(L)'
;MLYYWLFLLQLVAAAIPNVGKVSSQIAPNPHYSLPNLLTVESKNDINNWEISDNIQFDNGRLLLGQSSYIWGKYKIPTQNKQWTIELVFRSSGLDADKAYLENGLTVWLLNDNGGRISPSNKFDGFKLEINNREQPGLKLYNNDGSQEISTDLNHALGQCKFQYLESDVPFTLRVSYEENRWFKIQMDNNLCFKTDKIKIPFNDVLFGVTSDVSPKSKEQYEILGLKTWERITEDAIDDHGLMIGDEIRIDVKNQVQSDPGAKPGQIRESLMERAQRVRQEMLKKQREEEEAQQKQGGGGSNSDGSLDLILSKLNNLEISVNTLNNLEEDAEIIAINNKIKELNDAQEALKSTVVDTKQAVVDLQQTLVKQYSQMLDAIGQLNQKVIGEVREQHSGMEELSKKVDLLMNNHKEISYQYQAAKDTDSAQEKGTTVDTLMKWVLFPLMLVLLVLVVFVYRLRHDIKHSKLL
;
A
#
# COMPACT_ATOMS: atom_id res chain seq x y z
N MET A 1 18.62 45.37 49.40
CA MET A 1 17.82 45.90 48.27
C MET A 1 18.42 45.53 46.92
N LEU A 2 18.81 44.25 46.72
CA LEU A 2 19.28 43.76 45.41
C LEU A 2 18.99 42.25 45.21
N TYR A 3 18.08 41.68 46.02
CA TYR A 3 17.72 40.26 45.98
C TYR A 3 16.25 40.01 45.62
N TYR A 4 15.45 41.07 45.47
CA TYR A 4 14.03 40.98 45.11
C TYR A 4 13.73 41.21 43.61
N TRP A 5 14.75 41.54 42.82
CA TRP A 5 14.61 41.79 41.37
C TRP A 5 15.05 40.62 40.48
N LEU A 6 15.52 39.51 41.07
CA LEU A 6 15.93 38.30 40.34
C LEU A 6 14.91 37.15 40.43
N PHE A 7 13.80 37.35 41.14
CA PHE A 7 12.75 36.34 41.32
C PHE A 7 11.51 36.52 40.43
N LEU A 8 11.56 37.44 39.46
CA LEU A 8 10.44 37.77 38.57
C LEU A 8 10.72 37.47 37.08
N LEU A 9 11.79 36.72 36.78
CA LEU A 9 12.22 36.39 35.42
C LEU A 9 12.32 34.88 35.14
N GLN A 10 11.67 34.05 35.95
CA GLN A 10 11.48 32.62 35.67
C GLN A 10 10.02 32.23 35.82
N LEU A 11 9.16 32.71 34.91
CA LEU A 11 7.80 32.18 34.77
C LEU A 11 7.19 32.52 33.40
N VAL A 12 7.95 32.31 32.32
CA VAL A 12 7.38 32.07 30.97
C VAL A 12 8.26 31.03 30.27
N ALA A 13 8.39 29.85 30.86
CA ALA A 13 8.59 28.67 30.04
C ALA A 13 7.19 28.25 29.60
N ALA A 14 6.85 28.54 28.34
CA ALA A 14 5.66 27.99 27.74
C ALA A 14 5.66 26.49 28.02
N ALA A 15 4.63 26.02 28.76
CA ALA A 15 4.27 24.63 28.77
C ALA A 15 3.81 24.32 27.34
N ILE A 16 4.77 24.03 26.46
CA ILE A 16 4.52 23.26 25.26
C ILE A 16 3.95 21.97 25.84
N PRO A 17 2.66 21.64 25.65
CA PRO A 17 2.19 20.33 26.03
C PRO A 17 3.14 19.38 25.33
N ASN A 18 3.79 18.51 26.10
CA ASN A 18 4.46 17.36 25.55
C ASN A 18 3.33 16.56 24.92
N VAL A 19 2.99 16.92 23.68
CA VAL A 19 2.32 16.05 22.74
C VAL A 19 3.35 14.96 22.64
N GLY A 20 3.18 13.93 23.48
CA GLY A 20 3.90 12.70 23.33
C GLY A 20 3.82 12.43 21.84
N LYS A 21 4.99 12.32 21.20
CA LYS A 21 5.05 11.78 19.87
C LYS A 21 4.29 10.46 19.98
N VAL A 22 3.02 10.49 19.60
CA VAL A 22 2.28 9.31 19.24
C VAL A 22 2.99 8.92 17.95
N SER A 23 4.10 8.20 18.11
CA SER A 23 4.65 7.39 17.07
C SER A 23 3.62 6.29 16.87
N SER A 24 2.58 6.62 16.09
CA SER A 24 1.53 5.70 15.68
C SER A 24 2.05 4.65 14.68
N GLN A 25 3.36 4.56 14.47
CA GLN A 25 3.99 3.53 13.66
C GLN A 25 4.98 2.75 14.52
N ILE A 26 4.47 1.78 15.28
CA ILE A 26 5.34 0.78 15.91
C ILE A 26 6.07 0.05 14.78
N ALA A 27 7.40 0.11 14.83
CA ALA A 27 8.30 -0.37 13.80
C ALA A 27 8.17 -1.89 13.56
N PRO A 28 8.44 -2.36 12.33
CA PRO A 28 8.54 -3.79 12.05
C PRO A 28 9.68 -4.45 12.84
N ASN A 29 9.53 -5.73 13.17
CA ASN A 29 10.54 -6.49 13.88
C ASN A 29 11.74 -6.76 12.94
N PRO A 30 12.95 -6.27 13.27
CA PRO A 30 14.11 -6.36 12.39
C PRO A 30 14.64 -7.78 12.20
N HIS A 31 14.33 -8.73 13.10
CA HIS A 31 14.76 -10.13 12.96
C HIS A 31 14.00 -10.86 11.86
N TYR A 32 12.74 -10.50 11.65
CA TYR A 32 11.83 -11.14 10.67
C TYR A 32 11.61 -10.29 9.42
N SER A 33 12.24 -9.12 9.34
CA SER A 33 12.11 -8.18 8.21
C SER A 33 13.38 -8.15 7.39
N LEU A 34 13.27 -7.75 6.12
CA LEU A 34 14.43 -7.33 5.35
C LEU A 34 14.84 -5.91 5.79
N PRO A 35 16.14 -5.60 5.84
CA PRO A 35 16.61 -4.23 6.01
C PRO A 35 16.15 -3.37 4.83
N ASN A 36 16.29 -2.05 4.95
CA ASN A 36 16.07 -1.17 3.80
C ASN A 36 17.12 -1.48 2.73
N LEU A 37 16.69 -2.15 1.66
CA LEU A 37 17.57 -2.61 0.59
C LEU A 37 18.27 -1.45 -0.13
N LEU A 38 17.72 -0.23 -0.13
CA LEU A 38 18.39 0.95 -0.70
C LEU A 38 19.63 1.39 0.08
N THR A 39 19.74 0.99 1.34
CA THR A 39 20.87 1.34 2.23
C THR A 39 21.92 0.25 2.33
N VAL A 40 21.65 -0.92 1.75
CA VAL A 40 22.52 -2.08 1.77
C VAL A 40 23.41 -2.07 0.53
N GLU A 41 24.70 -2.29 0.69
CA GLU A 41 25.66 -2.31 -0.44
C GLU A 41 25.66 -3.67 -1.14
N SER A 42 25.53 -4.77 -0.38
CA SER A 42 25.56 -6.13 -0.92
C SER A 42 24.53 -7.05 -0.28
N LYS A 43 24.05 -8.05 -1.04
CA LYS A 43 23.19 -9.12 -0.48
C LYS A 43 23.84 -9.86 0.69
N ASN A 44 25.18 -9.90 0.75
CA ASN A 44 25.93 -10.55 1.81
C ASN A 44 25.81 -9.84 3.16
N ASP A 45 25.43 -8.57 3.17
CA ASP A 45 25.24 -7.79 4.40
C ASP A 45 23.89 -8.12 5.09
N ILE A 46 23.01 -8.86 4.40
CA ILE A 46 21.68 -9.26 4.88
C ILE A 46 21.82 -10.53 5.73
N ASN A 47 22.20 -10.34 7.00
CA ASN A 47 22.56 -11.46 7.87
C ASN A 47 21.37 -12.30 8.38
N ASN A 48 20.16 -11.74 8.44
CA ASN A 48 18.98 -12.42 9.00
C ASN A 48 18.31 -13.40 8.02
N TRP A 49 18.82 -13.48 6.79
CA TRP A 49 18.24 -14.24 5.70
C TRP A 49 19.28 -15.16 5.07
N GLU A 50 18.85 -16.33 4.64
CA GLU A 50 19.59 -17.22 3.74
C GLU A 50 19.13 -16.93 2.32
N ILE A 51 20.01 -16.32 1.52
CA ILE A 51 19.72 -15.88 0.16
C ILE A 51 20.54 -16.75 -0.79
N SER A 52 19.89 -17.31 -1.80
CA SER A 52 20.56 -18.18 -2.77
C SER A 52 21.58 -17.43 -3.65
N ASP A 53 22.62 -18.15 -4.10
CA ASP A 53 23.74 -17.55 -4.84
C ASP A 53 23.33 -16.95 -6.19
N ASN A 54 22.32 -17.54 -6.84
CA ASN A 54 21.76 -17.10 -8.13
C ASN A 54 20.91 -15.81 -8.04
N ILE A 55 20.57 -15.32 -6.85
CA ILE A 55 19.86 -14.04 -6.70
C ILE A 55 20.83 -12.88 -6.97
N GLN A 56 20.42 -11.97 -7.84
CA GLN A 56 21.16 -10.73 -8.10
C GLN A 56 20.64 -9.63 -7.18
N PHE A 57 21.53 -8.73 -6.76
CA PHE A 57 21.17 -7.53 -6.02
C PHE A 57 21.50 -6.33 -6.88
N ASP A 58 20.47 -5.57 -7.25
CA ASP A 58 20.59 -4.41 -8.12
C ASP A 58 19.81 -3.24 -7.55
N ASN A 59 20.45 -2.07 -7.41
CA ASN A 59 19.79 -0.81 -7.03
C ASN A 59 18.75 -0.93 -5.90
N GLY A 60 19.09 -1.65 -4.82
CA GLY A 60 18.24 -1.82 -3.64
C GLY A 60 17.03 -2.73 -3.84
N ARG A 61 17.14 -3.76 -4.68
CA ARG A 61 16.16 -4.84 -4.81
C ARG A 61 16.84 -6.18 -5.07
N LEU A 62 16.20 -7.26 -4.65
CA LEU A 62 16.64 -8.63 -4.90
C LEU A 62 15.93 -9.17 -6.14
N LEU A 63 16.68 -9.59 -7.15
CA LEU A 63 16.19 -10.14 -8.40
C LEU A 63 16.24 -11.67 -8.33
N LEU A 64 15.07 -12.28 -8.28
CA LEU A 64 14.84 -13.71 -8.20
C LEU A 64 14.51 -14.23 -9.60
N GLY A 65 15.27 -15.22 -10.05
CA GLY A 65 15.12 -15.82 -11.38
C GLY A 65 14.83 -17.32 -11.28
N GLN A 66 15.56 -18.11 -12.05
CA GLN A 66 15.42 -19.57 -12.03
C GLN A 66 15.83 -20.16 -10.67
N SER A 67 14.96 -20.96 -10.06
CA SER A 67 15.22 -21.73 -8.83
C SER A 67 15.91 -20.92 -7.72
N SER A 68 15.42 -19.70 -7.46
CA SER A 68 15.97 -18.78 -6.45
C SER A 68 15.18 -18.87 -5.14
N TYR A 69 15.83 -18.63 -4.01
CA TYR A 69 15.16 -18.66 -2.71
C TYR A 69 15.74 -17.66 -1.70
N ILE A 70 14.87 -17.22 -0.80
CA ILE A 70 15.15 -16.38 0.36
C ILE A 70 14.43 -17.00 1.55
N TRP A 71 15.18 -17.48 2.55
CA TRP A 71 14.62 -18.07 3.77
C TRP A 71 15.02 -17.27 5.01
N GLY A 72 14.07 -17.03 5.91
CA GLY A 72 14.37 -16.36 7.17
C GLY A 72 15.20 -17.28 8.07
N LYS A 73 16.25 -16.77 8.71
CA LYS A 73 17.01 -17.57 9.71
C LYS A 73 16.28 -17.66 11.05
N TYR A 74 15.38 -16.71 11.31
CA TYR A 74 14.59 -16.65 12.52
C TYR A 74 13.13 -17.02 12.23
N LYS A 75 12.53 -17.78 13.15
CA LYS A 75 11.15 -18.24 13.05
C LYS A 75 10.20 -17.27 13.76
N ILE A 76 9.06 -17.01 13.16
CA ILE A 76 8.04 -16.07 13.63
C ILE A 76 7.17 -16.78 14.67
N PRO A 77 7.11 -16.32 15.93
CA PRO A 77 6.31 -16.96 16.97
C PRO A 77 4.81 -16.83 16.69
N THR A 78 4.09 -17.94 16.76
CA THR A 78 2.64 -18.03 16.47
C THR A 78 1.79 -18.38 17.68
N GLN A 79 2.37 -18.98 18.72
CA GLN A 79 1.61 -19.38 19.92
C GLN A 79 1.06 -18.16 20.68
N ASN A 80 -0.28 -18.05 20.78
CA ASN A 80 -0.98 -16.92 21.42
C ASN A 80 -0.55 -15.53 20.91
N LYS A 81 0.00 -15.47 19.69
CA LYS A 81 0.54 -14.24 19.10
C LYS A 81 -0.08 -13.99 17.74
N GLN A 82 -0.52 -12.75 17.56
CA GLN A 82 -0.92 -12.21 16.26
C GLN A 82 0.30 -11.73 15.49
N TRP A 83 0.25 -11.78 14.17
CA TRP A 83 1.32 -11.27 13.33
C TRP A 83 0.82 -10.77 11.98
N THR A 84 1.60 -9.91 11.35
CA THR A 84 1.40 -9.41 9.99
C THR A 84 2.72 -9.45 9.25
N ILE A 85 2.69 -9.94 8.01
CA ILE A 85 3.83 -9.96 7.09
C ILE A 85 3.42 -9.19 5.84
N GLU A 86 4.24 -8.24 5.42
CA GLU A 86 4.11 -7.49 4.17
C GLU A 86 5.30 -7.75 3.28
N LEU A 87 5.04 -8.30 2.09
CA LEU A 87 6.02 -8.49 1.03
C LEU A 87 5.70 -7.54 -0.12
N VAL A 88 6.66 -6.70 -0.48
CA VAL A 88 6.58 -5.81 -1.63
C VAL A 88 7.37 -6.44 -2.77
N PHE A 89 6.68 -6.77 -3.86
CA PHE A 89 7.28 -7.45 -5.00
C PHE A 89 6.76 -6.90 -6.33
N ARG A 90 7.47 -7.17 -7.42
CA ARG A 90 6.95 -7.03 -8.79
C ARG A 90 7.52 -8.10 -9.71
N SER A 91 6.93 -8.25 -10.89
CA SER A 91 7.48 -9.07 -11.96
C SER A 91 7.94 -8.17 -13.10
N SER A 92 9.11 -8.44 -13.66
CA SER A 92 9.58 -7.81 -14.90
C SER A 92 9.04 -8.49 -16.18
N GLY A 93 8.18 -9.49 -16.02
CA GLY A 93 7.63 -10.28 -17.12
C GLY A 93 6.69 -9.46 -18.01
N LEU A 94 6.66 -9.82 -19.29
CA LEU A 94 5.83 -9.20 -20.32
C LEU A 94 4.60 -10.06 -20.62
N ASP A 95 3.65 -9.57 -21.43
CA ASP A 95 2.47 -10.35 -21.82
C ASP A 95 2.83 -11.70 -22.47
N ALA A 96 3.95 -11.74 -23.21
CA ALA A 96 4.49 -12.96 -23.81
C ALA A 96 4.87 -14.04 -22.77
N ASP A 97 5.20 -13.64 -21.54
CA ASP A 97 5.56 -14.58 -20.47
C ASP A 97 4.35 -15.31 -19.88
N LYS A 98 3.11 -14.90 -20.22
CA LYS A 98 1.89 -15.66 -19.89
C LYS A 98 1.90 -17.10 -20.41
N ALA A 99 2.68 -17.38 -21.46
CA ALA A 99 2.81 -18.71 -22.02
C ALA A 99 3.62 -19.68 -21.14
N TYR A 100 4.44 -19.18 -20.21
CA TYR A 100 5.27 -19.99 -19.32
C TYR A 100 4.52 -20.23 -17.99
N LEU A 101 3.74 -21.31 -17.93
CA LEU A 101 2.90 -21.64 -16.77
C LEU A 101 3.70 -22.15 -15.56
N GLU A 102 4.97 -22.46 -15.75
CA GLU A 102 5.95 -22.81 -14.72
C GLU A 102 6.51 -21.58 -13.99
N ASN A 103 6.41 -20.39 -14.59
CA ASN A 103 6.88 -19.16 -13.96
C ASN A 103 6.00 -18.81 -12.77
N GLY A 104 6.63 -18.59 -11.62
CA GLY A 104 5.90 -18.17 -10.44
C GLY A 104 6.78 -17.71 -9.28
N LEU A 105 6.20 -16.83 -8.47
CA LEU A 105 6.70 -16.47 -7.16
C LEU A 105 5.89 -17.20 -6.09
N THR A 106 6.57 -17.91 -5.20
CA THR A 106 5.93 -18.64 -4.11
C THR A 106 6.39 -18.09 -2.76
N VAL A 107 5.43 -17.78 -1.90
CA VAL A 107 5.64 -17.40 -0.50
C VAL A 107 5.25 -18.56 0.39
N TRP A 108 6.10 -18.89 1.34
CA TRP A 108 6.02 -20.06 2.19
C TRP A 108 5.87 -19.66 3.66
N LEU A 109 4.96 -20.33 4.35
CA LEU A 109 4.78 -20.26 5.80
C LEU A 109 4.76 -21.69 6.33
N LEU A 110 5.91 -22.20 6.74
CA LEU A 110 6.10 -23.62 7.02
C LEU A 110 6.38 -23.90 8.49
N ASN A 111 5.98 -25.09 8.94
CA ASN A 111 6.51 -25.70 10.14
C ASN A 111 7.90 -26.26 9.83
N ASP A 112 8.95 -25.65 10.38
CA ASP A 112 10.31 -26.12 10.17
C ASP A 112 10.69 -27.20 11.20
N ASN A 113 10.63 -28.46 10.75
CA ASN A 113 11.04 -29.64 11.51
C ASN A 113 12.57 -29.91 11.48
N GLY A 114 13.40 -28.91 11.14
CA GLY A 114 14.87 -29.01 11.21
C GLY A 114 15.51 -29.70 10.01
N GLY A 115 14.80 -29.77 8.87
CA GLY A 115 15.32 -30.27 7.61
C GLY A 115 15.78 -29.15 6.69
N ARG A 116 16.68 -29.45 5.74
CA ARG A 116 17.02 -28.51 4.66
C ARG A 116 15.78 -28.34 3.79
N ILE A 117 15.15 -27.17 3.84
CA ILE A 117 13.84 -26.93 3.23
C ILE A 117 14.01 -26.87 1.72
N SER A 118 13.55 -27.93 1.07
CA SER A 118 13.40 -27.98 -0.38
C SER A 118 11.95 -27.65 -0.71
N PRO A 119 11.70 -26.68 -1.61
CA PRO A 119 10.36 -26.45 -2.15
C PRO A 119 9.84 -27.75 -2.75
N SER A 120 8.77 -28.28 -2.16
CA SER A 120 8.13 -29.50 -2.62
C SER A 120 6.62 -29.41 -2.37
N ASN A 121 5.85 -30.26 -3.03
CA ASN A 121 4.40 -30.34 -2.80
C ASN A 121 4.04 -31.14 -1.53
N LYS A 122 5.03 -31.67 -0.81
CA LYS A 122 4.87 -32.27 0.52
C LYS A 122 5.44 -31.30 1.57
N PHE A 123 4.56 -30.52 2.19
CA PHE A 123 4.94 -29.50 3.17
C PHE A 123 3.92 -29.43 4.28
N ASP A 124 4.32 -28.95 5.46
CA ASP A 124 3.42 -28.68 6.59
C ASP A 124 3.34 -27.16 6.77
N GLY A 125 2.17 -26.56 6.48
CA GLY A 125 1.94 -25.13 6.51
C GLY A 125 1.19 -24.59 5.29
N PHE A 126 1.58 -23.42 4.82
CA PHE A 126 0.94 -22.71 3.70
C PHE A 126 1.90 -22.39 2.58
N LYS A 127 1.38 -22.49 1.35
CA LYS A 127 2.03 -22.11 0.10
C LYS A 127 1.14 -21.10 -0.61
N LEU A 128 1.64 -19.88 -0.80
CA LEU A 128 0.98 -18.83 -1.57
C LEU A 128 1.71 -18.69 -2.90
N GLU A 129 1.06 -19.04 -4.00
CA GLU A 129 1.68 -19.12 -5.31
C GLU A 129 1.09 -18.05 -6.24
N ILE A 130 1.96 -17.18 -6.76
CA ILE A 130 1.63 -16.13 -7.73
C ILE A 130 2.16 -16.60 -9.08
N ASN A 131 1.28 -17.04 -9.97
CA ASN A 131 1.65 -17.56 -11.29
C ASN A 131 0.48 -17.42 -12.29
N ASN A 132 0.72 -17.80 -13.55
CA ASN A 132 -0.29 -17.77 -14.62
C ASN A 132 -1.03 -19.10 -14.82
N ARG A 133 -0.70 -20.16 -14.08
CA ARG A 133 -1.30 -21.49 -14.26
C ARG A 133 -2.80 -21.48 -13.95
N GLU A 134 -3.64 -21.87 -14.90
CA GLU A 134 -5.12 -21.87 -14.82
C GLU A 134 -5.76 -20.47 -14.68
N GLN A 135 -5.34 -19.65 -13.73
CA GLN A 135 -5.71 -18.24 -13.62
C GLN A 135 -4.50 -17.36 -13.26
N PRO A 136 -4.38 -16.13 -13.79
CA PRO A 136 -3.37 -15.18 -13.33
C PRO A 136 -3.70 -14.66 -11.93
N GLY A 137 -2.71 -14.63 -11.05
CA GLY A 137 -2.83 -14.08 -9.70
C GLY A 137 -2.36 -15.06 -8.63
N LEU A 138 -2.91 -14.93 -7.43
CA LEU A 138 -2.47 -15.67 -6.23
C LEU A 138 -3.40 -16.84 -5.94
N LYS A 139 -2.80 -17.98 -5.61
CA LYS A 139 -3.46 -19.18 -5.07
C LYS A 139 -2.87 -19.54 -3.72
N LEU A 140 -3.74 -19.87 -2.77
CA LEU A 140 -3.36 -20.34 -1.44
C LEU A 140 -3.60 -21.84 -1.35
N TYR A 141 -2.57 -22.58 -0.96
CA TYR A 141 -2.63 -24.00 -0.64
C TYR A 141 -2.21 -24.21 0.80
N ASN A 142 -2.78 -25.22 1.45
CA ASN A 142 -2.30 -25.74 2.72
C ASN A 142 -1.98 -27.22 2.60
N ASN A 143 -1.08 -27.69 3.45
CA ASN A 143 -0.79 -29.10 3.59
C ASN A 143 -0.27 -29.35 5.02
N ASP A 144 -0.40 -30.57 5.52
CA ASP A 144 0.02 -31.01 6.87
C ASP A 144 1.29 -31.87 6.85
N GLY A 145 1.94 -31.98 5.68
CA GLY A 145 3.14 -32.77 5.45
C GLY A 145 2.90 -34.27 5.29
N SER A 146 1.64 -34.75 5.37
CA SER A 146 1.34 -36.18 5.28
C SER A 146 1.52 -36.73 3.87
N GLN A 147 1.05 -36.00 2.85
CA GLN A 147 1.04 -36.41 1.45
C GLN A 147 1.46 -35.27 0.52
N GLU A 148 1.82 -35.61 -0.72
CA GLU A 148 1.99 -34.61 -1.77
C GLU A 148 0.63 -34.10 -2.24
N ILE A 149 0.46 -32.78 -2.30
CA ILE A 149 -0.76 -32.16 -2.82
C ILE A 149 -0.64 -31.83 -4.30
N SER A 150 -1.76 -31.88 -5.02
CA SER A 150 -1.83 -31.29 -6.35
C SER A 150 -1.90 -29.76 -6.26
N THR A 151 -1.26 -29.08 -7.19
CA THR A 151 -1.25 -27.61 -7.30
C THR A 151 -2.30 -27.09 -8.28
N ASP A 152 -3.38 -27.86 -8.51
CA ASP A 152 -4.49 -27.44 -9.37
C ASP A 152 -5.40 -26.45 -8.62
N LEU A 153 -6.13 -25.59 -9.32
CA LEU A 153 -6.98 -24.58 -8.68
C LEU A 153 -8.06 -25.20 -7.77
N ASN A 154 -8.54 -26.41 -8.10
CA ASN A 154 -9.53 -27.13 -7.29
C ASN A 154 -9.03 -27.53 -5.89
N HIS A 155 -7.72 -27.62 -5.70
CA HIS A 155 -7.09 -27.91 -4.41
C HIS A 155 -6.67 -26.64 -3.64
N ALA A 156 -6.86 -25.46 -4.22
CA ALA A 156 -6.58 -24.20 -3.54
C ALA A 156 -7.65 -23.92 -2.47
N LEU A 157 -7.20 -23.53 -1.27
CA LEU A 157 -8.08 -23.04 -0.21
C LEU A 157 -8.70 -21.67 -0.55
N GLY A 158 -7.95 -20.86 -1.29
CA GLY A 158 -8.32 -19.49 -1.63
C GLY A 158 -7.58 -19.03 -2.87
N GLN A 159 -8.19 -18.09 -3.59
CA GLN A 159 -7.62 -17.56 -4.82
C GLN A 159 -8.02 -16.10 -5.01
N CYS A 160 -7.14 -15.30 -5.60
CA CYS A 160 -7.51 -14.00 -6.16
C CYS A 160 -6.87 -13.79 -7.52
N LYS A 161 -7.69 -13.28 -8.43
CA LYS A 161 -7.29 -12.98 -9.80
C LYS A 161 -6.75 -11.55 -9.86
N PHE A 162 -5.54 -11.39 -10.38
CA PHE A 162 -4.98 -10.08 -10.72
C PHE A 162 -3.85 -10.25 -11.74
N GLN A 163 -3.63 -9.21 -12.54
CA GLN A 163 -2.60 -9.19 -13.56
C GLN A 163 -1.32 -8.58 -12.97
N TYR A 164 -0.28 -9.40 -12.80
CA TYR A 164 0.99 -8.99 -12.19
C TYR A 164 2.12 -8.76 -13.21
N LEU A 165 1.97 -9.24 -14.45
CA LEU A 165 2.90 -8.95 -15.55
C LEU A 165 2.61 -7.56 -16.14
N GLU A 166 3.61 -6.98 -16.81
CA GLU A 166 3.55 -5.63 -17.41
C GLU A 166 3.19 -4.52 -16.41
N SER A 167 3.54 -4.72 -15.13
CA SER A 167 3.34 -3.73 -14.08
C SER A 167 4.67 -3.12 -13.65
N ASP A 168 4.87 -1.85 -13.95
CA ASP A 168 6.01 -1.08 -13.45
C ASP A 168 5.88 -0.80 -11.93
N VAL A 169 4.64 -0.79 -11.44
CA VAL A 169 4.29 -0.52 -10.04
C VAL A 169 4.35 -1.82 -9.23
N PRO A 170 5.06 -1.85 -8.08
CA PRO A 170 5.06 -2.99 -7.18
C PRO A 170 3.70 -3.30 -6.55
N PHE A 171 3.52 -4.57 -6.22
CA PHE A 171 2.40 -5.10 -5.46
C PHE A 171 2.81 -5.33 -4.01
N THR A 172 1.87 -5.08 -3.10
CA THR A 172 2.05 -5.38 -1.67
C THR A 172 1.18 -6.56 -1.28
N LEU A 173 1.80 -7.72 -1.08
CA LEU A 173 1.16 -8.88 -0.46
C LEU A 173 1.20 -8.72 1.05
N ARG A 174 0.03 -8.70 1.70
CA ARG A 174 -0.07 -8.72 3.15
C ARG A 174 -0.73 -10.01 3.63
N VAL A 175 -0.06 -10.71 4.53
CA VAL A 175 -0.60 -11.89 5.23
C VAL A 175 -0.71 -11.56 6.71
N SER A 176 -1.89 -11.75 7.29
CA SER A 176 -2.18 -11.43 8.68
C SER A 176 -2.90 -12.58 9.36
N TYR A 177 -2.54 -12.82 10.61
CA TYR A 177 -3.09 -13.92 11.40
C TYR A 177 -3.35 -13.48 12.84
N GLU A 178 -4.56 -13.77 13.30
CA GLU A 178 -4.97 -13.65 14.68
C GLU A 178 -5.81 -14.88 15.03
N GLU A 179 -5.35 -15.63 16.03
CA GLU A 179 -5.94 -16.89 16.43
C GLU A 179 -7.43 -16.72 16.77
N ASN A 180 -8.27 -17.65 16.28
CA ASN A 180 -9.73 -17.65 16.44
C ASN A 180 -10.47 -16.43 15.87
N ARG A 181 -9.80 -15.55 15.12
CA ARG A 181 -10.45 -14.42 14.45
C ARG A 181 -10.34 -14.51 12.94
N TRP A 182 -9.12 -14.64 12.42
CA TRP A 182 -8.88 -14.69 10.98
C TRP A 182 -7.43 -15.03 10.61
N PHE A 183 -7.32 -15.76 9.51
CA PHE A 183 -6.20 -15.77 8.59
C PHE A 183 -6.63 -14.98 7.36
N LYS A 184 -5.97 -13.85 7.09
CA LYS A 184 -6.31 -12.95 5.99
C LYS A 184 -5.12 -12.69 5.08
N ILE A 185 -5.38 -12.72 3.78
CA ILE A 185 -4.48 -12.31 2.70
C ILE A 185 -5.09 -11.11 1.99
N GLN A 186 -4.29 -10.06 1.83
CA GLN A 186 -4.61 -8.88 1.04
C GLN A 186 -3.55 -8.68 -0.04
N MET A 187 -3.99 -8.15 -1.18
CA MET A 187 -3.13 -7.66 -2.24
C MET A 187 -3.41 -6.17 -2.42
N ASP A 188 -2.41 -5.32 -2.22
CA ASP A 188 -2.55 -3.86 -2.27
C ASP A 188 -3.72 -3.33 -1.41
N ASN A 189 -3.82 -3.81 -0.17
CA ASN A 189 -4.90 -3.52 0.80
C ASN A 189 -6.31 -4.00 0.40
N ASN A 190 -6.47 -4.64 -0.75
CA ASN A 190 -7.73 -5.27 -1.13
C ASN A 190 -7.78 -6.72 -0.64
N LEU A 191 -8.93 -7.16 -0.15
CA LEU A 191 -9.12 -8.50 0.37
C LEU A 191 -9.04 -9.54 -0.76
N CYS A 192 -8.11 -10.49 -0.62
CA CYS A 192 -7.93 -11.63 -1.51
C CYS A 192 -8.56 -12.89 -0.90
N PHE A 193 -8.27 -13.19 0.37
CA PHE A 193 -8.81 -14.35 1.07
C PHE A 193 -8.90 -14.08 2.57
N LYS A 194 -9.96 -14.56 3.22
CA LYS A 194 -10.14 -14.49 4.67
C LYS A 194 -10.90 -15.70 5.17
N THR A 195 -10.40 -16.31 6.25
CA THR A 195 -11.10 -17.40 6.94
C THR A 195 -10.75 -17.40 8.43
N ASP A 196 -11.69 -17.83 9.26
CA ASP A 196 -11.54 -18.08 10.70
C ASP A 196 -11.25 -19.56 11.03
N LYS A 197 -11.28 -20.43 10.01
CA LYS A 197 -11.14 -21.89 10.18
C LYS A 197 -9.70 -22.38 10.29
N ILE A 198 -8.73 -21.54 9.95
CA ILE A 198 -7.31 -21.89 9.98
C ILE A 198 -6.78 -21.75 11.41
N LYS A 199 -6.23 -22.85 11.93
CA LYS A 199 -5.52 -22.88 13.21
C LYS A 199 -4.11 -23.41 12.98
N ILE A 200 -3.11 -22.64 13.40
CA ILE A 200 -1.69 -23.02 13.27
C ILE A 200 -1.30 -23.78 14.55
N PRO A 201 -1.03 -25.10 14.50
CA PRO A 201 -0.84 -25.91 15.69
C PRO A 201 0.58 -25.84 16.29
N PHE A 202 1.53 -25.25 15.56
CA PHE A 202 2.93 -25.16 15.94
C PHE A 202 3.27 -23.78 16.52
N ASN A 203 4.39 -23.71 17.25
CA ASN A 203 4.78 -22.54 18.05
C ASN A 203 5.41 -21.42 17.21
N ASP A 204 5.98 -21.78 16.07
CA ASP A 204 6.80 -20.90 15.25
C ASP A 204 6.72 -21.25 13.76
N VAL A 205 6.49 -20.24 12.92
CA VAL A 205 6.43 -20.36 11.46
C VAL A 205 7.76 -19.93 10.86
N LEU A 206 8.28 -20.72 9.92
CA LEU A 206 9.34 -20.29 9.04
C LEU A 206 8.77 -19.60 7.79
N PHE A 207 9.25 -18.40 7.53
CA PHE A 207 8.91 -17.66 6.32
C PHE A 207 9.98 -17.85 5.24
N GLY A 208 9.54 -18.02 4.00
CA GLY A 208 10.43 -17.99 2.84
C GLY A 208 9.76 -17.54 1.55
N VAL A 209 10.58 -17.16 0.58
CA VAL A 209 10.15 -16.77 -0.76
C VAL A 209 11.01 -17.53 -1.75
N THR A 210 10.38 -18.12 -2.75
CA THR A 210 11.08 -18.84 -3.82
C THR A 210 10.52 -18.43 -5.16
N SER A 211 11.35 -18.45 -6.20
CA SER A 211 10.88 -18.29 -7.56
C SER A 211 11.30 -19.47 -8.43
N ASP A 212 10.43 -19.80 -9.37
CA ASP A 212 10.79 -20.62 -10.50
C ASP A 212 10.47 -19.84 -11.78
N VAL A 213 11.41 -19.85 -12.72
CA VAL A 213 11.31 -19.13 -13.98
C VAL A 213 11.91 -20.03 -15.05
N SER A 214 11.15 -20.24 -16.12
CA SER A 214 11.58 -20.97 -17.30
C SER A 214 12.88 -20.39 -17.87
N PRO A 215 13.87 -21.21 -18.24
CA PRO A 215 15.09 -20.74 -18.89
C PRO A 215 14.85 -19.99 -20.22
N LYS A 216 13.65 -20.13 -20.80
CA LYS A 216 13.22 -19.45 -22.04
C LYS A 216 12.53 -18.11 -21.79
N SER A 217 12.10 -17.86 -20.56
CA SER A 217 11.48 -16.61 -20.13
C SER A 217 12.54 -15.61 -19.70
N LYS A 218 12.25 -14.32 -19.86
CA LYS A 218 13.06 -13.22 -19.32
C LYS A 218 12.44 -12.60 -18.07
N GLU A 219 11.37 -13.19 -17.56
CA GLU A 219 10.72 -12.76 -16.34
C GLU A 219 11.68 -12.87 -15.15
N GLN A 220 11.68 -11.86 -14.31
CA GLN A 220 12.37 -11.87 -13.02
C GLN A 220 11.41 -11.32 -11.97
N TYR A 221 11.39 -11.95 -10.81
CA TYR A 221 10.64 -11.45 -9.67
C TYR A 221 11.56 -10.57 -8.84
N GLU A 222 11.13 -9.35 -8.59
CA GLU A 222 11.90 -8.40 -7.81
C GLU A 222 11.27 -8.25 -6.43
N ILE A 223 12.06 -8.46 -5.37
CA ILE A 223 11.65 -8.19 -3.99
C ILE A 223 12.25 -6.84 -3.56
N LEU A 224 11.37 -5.91 -3.22
CA LEU A 224 11.74 -4.54 -2.85
C LEU A 224 11.74 -4.34 -1.34
N GLY A 225 10.95 -5.13 -0.61
CA GLY A 225 10.88 -5.02 0.83
C GLY A 225 10.08 -6.14 1.46
N LEU A 226 10.42 -6.46 2.70
CA LEU A 226 9.71 -7.42 3.53
C LEU A 226 9.69 -6.89 4.95
N LYS A 227 8.49 -6.74 5.51
CA LYS A 227 8.29 -6.23 6.86
C LYS A 227 7.39 -7.18 7.63
N THR A 228 7.74 -7.44 8.87
CA THR A 228 6.96 -8.33 9.74
C THR A 228 6.72 -7.66 11.08
N TRP A 229 5.49 -7.76 11.58
CA TRP A 229 5.08 -7.27 12.88
C TRP A 229 4.51 -8.43 13.69
N GLU A 230 4.83 -8.47 14.99
CA GLU A 230 4.22 -9.39 15.97
C GLU A 230 2.87 -8.86 16.48
N ARG A 231 2.12 -8.20 15.60
CA ARG A 231 0.78 -7.66 15.84
C ARG A 231 0.03 -7.48 14.52
N ILE A 232 -1.27 -7.26 14.62
CA ILE A 232 -2.08 -6.80 13.49
C ILE A 232 -1.80 -5.31 13.25
N THR A 233 -1.49 -4.94 12.01
CA THR A 233 -1.34 -3.53 11.59
C THR A 233 -2.70 -2.89 11.31
N GLU A 234 -2.81 -1.56 11.34
CA GLU A 234 -4.07 -0.87 11.03
C GLU A 234 -4.54 -1.18 9.60
N ASP A 235 -3.61 -1.20 8.65
CA ASP A 235 -3.89 -1.59 7.26
C ASP A 235 -4.24 -3.08 7.12
N ALA A 236 -3.82 -3.93 8.07
CA ALA A 236 -4.29 -5.31 8.14
C ALA A 236 -5.72 -5.40 8.67
N ILE A 237 -6.28 -4.37 9.29
CA ILE A 237 -7.68 -4.34 9.73
C ILE A 237 -8.58 -3.85 8.58
N ASP A 238 -8.16 -2.77 7.93
CA ASP A 238 -8.91 -2.13 6.84
C ASP A 238 -8.87 -2.97 5.55
N ASP A 239 -10.05 -3.18 4.95
CA ASP A 239 -10.21 -3.84 3.65
C ASP A 239 -10.77 -2.77 2.70
N HIS A 240 -9.97 -2.25 1.77
CA HIS A 240 -10.42 -1.23 0.81
C HIS A 240 -11.45 -1.77 -0.22
N GLY A 241 -11.79 -3.05 -0.14
CA GLY A 241 -12.73 -3.75 -1.01
C GLY A 241 -12.33 -5.20 -1.23
N LEU A 242 -13.09 -5.90 -2.08
CA LEU A 242 -12.70 -7.20 -2.64
C LEU A 242 -11.92 -6.96 -3.94
N MET A 243 -10.84 -7.72 -4.19
CA MET A 243 -10.18 -7.71 -5.50
C MET A 243 -11.14 -8.28 -6.56
N ILE A 244 -11.70 -7.42 -7.42
CA ILE A 244 -12.58 -7.82 -8.53
C ILE A 244 -11.87 -7.50 -9.87
N GLY A 245 -11.24 -8.50 -10.48
CA GLY A 245 -10.92 -8.49 -11.92
C GLY A 245 -9.64 -7.76 -12.36
N ASP A 246 -9.41 -7.79 -13.69
CA ASP A 246 -8.16 -7.53 -14.44
C ASP A 246 -7.67 -6.06 -14.41
N GLU A 247 -7.46 -5.50 -13.22
CA GLU A 247 -6.89 -4.15 -13.09
C GLU A 247 -5.37 -4.19 -13.34
N ILE A 248 -4.96 -3.83 -14.55
CA ILE A 248 -3.55 -3.57 -14.88
C ILE A 248 -3.16 -2.22 -14.29
N ARG A 249 -2.09 -2.18 -13.50
CA ARG A 249 -1.48 -0.94 -13.03
C ARG A 249 -0.62 -0.33 -14.15
N ILE A 250 -1.26 0.49 -14.98
CA ILE A 250 -0.58 1.26 -16.02
C ILE A 250 -0.22 2.63 -15.44
N ASP A 251 1.06 2.95 -15.36
CA ASP A 251 1.49 4.33 -15.14
C ASP A 251 1.24 5.09 -16.46
N VAL A 252 0.26 6.00 -16.47
CA VAL A 252 -0.11 6.71 -17.70
C VAL A 252 0.99 7.72 -18.02
N LYS A 253 1.96 7.28 -18.82
CA LYS A 253 2.89 8.18 -19.48
C LYS A 253 2.08 8.98 -20.50
N ASN A 254 1.68 10.20 -20.14
CA ASN A 254 1.00 11.12 -21.04
C ASN A 254 1.90 11.38 -22.26
N GLN A 255 1.75 10.60 -23.32
CA GLN A 255 2.29 10.94 -24.62
C GLN A 255 1.37 12.02 -25.19
N VAL A 256 1.84 13.27 -25.11
CA VAL A 256 1.22 14.39 -25.83
C VAL A 256 1.47 14.17 -27.32
N GLN A 257 0.54 13.48 -27.98
CA GLN A 257 0.48 13.45 -29.43
C GLN A 257 -0.21 14.76 -29.87
N SER A 258 0.58 15.71 -30.35
CA SER A 258 0.11 16.96 -30.90
C SER A 258 -0.51 16.71 -32.28
N ASP A 259 -1.81 16.42 -32.32
CA ASP A 259 -2.57 16.29 -33.56
C ASP A 259 -3.31 17.61 -33.85
N PRO A 260 -3.02 18.35 -34.94
CA PRO A 260 -3.51 19.73 -35.14
C PRO A 260 -5.00 19.87 -35.54
N GLY A 261 -5.82 18.81 -35.43
CA GLY A 261 -7.15 18.77 -36.04
C GLY A 261 -8.30 18.19 -35.21
N ALA A 262 -8.06 17.75 -33.97
CA ALA A 262 -9.12 17.17 -33.14
C ALA A 262 -9.89 18.27 -32.38
N LYS A 263 -11.18 18.43 -32.71
CA LYS A 263 -12.10 19.21 -31.86
C LYS A 263 -12.14 18.56 -30.47
N PRO A 264 -12.08 19.32 -29.36
CA PRO A 264 -12.05 18.74 -28.03
C PRO A 264 -13.30 17.87 -27.84
N GLY A 265 -13.07 16.56 -27.66
CA GLY A 265 -14.10 15.65 -27.19
C GLY A 265 -14.68 16.18 -25.89
N GLN A 266 -16.01 16.07 -25.74
CA GLN A 266 -16.76 16.58 -24.59
C GLN A 266 -15.97 16.36 -23.30
N ILE A 267 -15.69 17.47 -22.61
CA ILE A 267 -15.07 17.49 -21.30
C ILE A 267 -15.83 16.48 -20.45
N ARG A 268 -15.17 15.37 -20.09
CA ARG A 268 -15.69 14.47 -19.07
C ARG A 268 -15.86 15.33 -17.82
N GLU A 269 -17.10 15.44 -17.39
CA GLU A 269 -17.49 16.18 -16.20
C GLU A 269 -16.55 15.82 -15.05
N SER A 270 -15.85 16.82 -14.52
CA SER A 270 -14.89 16.58 -13.45
C SER A 270 -15.61 16.05 -12.20
N LEU A 271 -14.94 15.24 -11.37
CA LEU A 271 -15.52 14.77 -10.11
C LEU A 271 -16.01 15.92 -9.23
N MET A 272 -15.36 17.08 -9.31
CA MET A 272 -15.76 18.31 -8.64
C MET A 272 -17.08 18.87 -9.20
N GLU A 273 -17.23 18.88 -10.52
CA GLU A 273 -18.45 19.32 -11.21
C GLU A 273 -19.63 18.38 -10.92
N ARG A 274 -19.37 17.07 -10.90
CA ARG A 274 -20.36 16.05 -10.49
C ARG A 274 -20.76 16.19 -9.01
N ALA A 275 -19.79 16.39 -8.11
CA ALA A 275 -20.06 16.61 -6.69
C ALA A 275 -20.84 17.92 -6.45
N GLN A 276 -20.52 18.97 -7.20
CA GLN A 276 -21.20 20.25 -7.12
C GLN A 276 -22.62 20.18 -7.68
N ARG A 277 -22.86 19.41 -8.76
CA ARG A 277 -24.20 19.12 -9.29
C ARG A 277 -25.04 18.33 -8.28
N VAL A 278 -24.50 17.25 -7.71
CA VAL A 278 -25.19 16.46 -6.68
C VAL A 278 -25.54 17.34 -5.47
N ARG A 279 -24.64 18.23 -5.06
CA ARG A 279 -24.91 19.19 -3.97
C ARG A 279 -26.02 20.18 -4.34
N GLN A 280 -26.02 20.70 -5.57
CA GLN A 280 -27.09 21.58 -6.04
C GLN A 280 -28.44 20.87 -6.17
N GLU A 281 -28.44 19.61 -6.61
CA GLU A 281 -29.64 18.76 -6.65
C GLU A 281 -30.17 18.45 -5.25
N MET A 282 -29.30 18.17 -4.28
CA MET A 282 -29.73 18.00 -2.88
C MET A 282 -30.29 19.30 -2.29
N LEU A 283 -29.67 20.44 -2.55
CA LEU A 283 -30.17 21.76 -2.10
C LEU A 283 -31.45 22.19 -2.81
N LYS A 284 -31.71 21.70 -4.03
CA LYS A 284 -32.98 21.87 -4.72
C LYS A 284 -34.05 20.97 -4.13
N LYS A 285 -33.75 19.68 -3.90
CA LYS A 285 -34.68 18.76 -3.24
C LYS A 285 -35.06 19.22 -1.84
N GLN A 286 -34.12 19.72 -1.05
CA GLN A 286 -34.42 20.31 0.26
C GLN A 286 -35.31 21.54 0.16
N ARG A 287 -35.08 22.43 -0.81
CA ARG A 287 -35.97 23.59 -1.05
C ARG A 287 -37.34 23.20 -1.58
N GLU A 288 -37.41 22.19 -2.44
CA GLU A 288 -38.68 21.65 -2.96
C GLU A 288 -39.45 20.92 -1.83
N GLU A 289 -38.76 20.25 -0.90
CA GLU A 289 -39.34 19.65 0.31
C GLU A 289 -39.83 20.72 1.31
N GLU A 290 -39.09 21.82 1.48
CA GLU A 290 -39.49 22.98 2.31
C GLU A 290 -40.67 23.76 1.69
N GLU A 291 -40.70 23.92 0.36
CA GLU A 291 -41.80 24.55 -0.37
C GLU A 291 -43.04 23.65 -0.43
N ALA A 292 -42.87 22.33 -0.50
CA ALA A 292 -43.97 21.36 -0.39
C ALA A 292 -44.58 21.32 1.01
N GLN A 293 -43.78 21.51 2.07
CA GLN A 293 -44.26 21.58 3.46
C GLN A 293 -45.03 22.87 3.78
N GLN A 294 -44.87 23.95 3.01
CA GLN A 294 -45.66 25.17 3.20
C GLN A 294 -46.96 25.24 2.38
N LYS A 295 -47.18 24.31 1.42
CA LYS A 295 -48.38 24.36 0.54
C LYS A 295 -49.38 23.23 0.71
N GLN A 296 -49.13 22.18 1.47
CA GLN A 296 -50.15 21.18 1.78
C GLN A 296 -50.05 20.73 3.24
N GLY A 297 -51.02 21.18 4.04
CA GLY A 297 -51.38 20.48 5.24
C GLY A 297 -51.93 19.08 4.91
N GLY A 298 -51.58 18.12 5.75
CA GLY A 298 -52.22 16.80 5.84
C GLY A 298 -51.52 15.66 5.11
N GLY A 299 -50.92 14.74 5.88
CA GLY A 299 -50.62 13.38 5.41
C GLY A 299 -49.18 12.91 5.63
N GLY A 300 -48.75 12.74 6.88
CA GLY A 300 -47.50 12.05 7.21
C GLY A 300 -47.70 10.53 7.17
N SER A 301 -46.84 9.82 6.44
CA SER A 301 -46.82 8.35 6.36
C SER A 301 -45.55 7.79 7.02
N ASN A 302 -45.81 6.95 8.03
CA ASN A 302 -45.11 5.73 8.39
C ASN A 302 -43.69 5.79 9.00
N SER A 303 -43.63 6.29 10.25
CA SER A 303 -42.93 5.55 11.34
C SER A 303 -43.43 5.92 12.76
N ASP A 304 -44.38 6.85 12.90
CA ASP A 304 -44.83 7.37 14.21
C ASP A 304 -45.99 6.58 14.88
N GLY A 305 -46.57 5.61 14.16
CA GLY A 305 -47.82 4.96 14.57
C GLY A 305 -47.73 4.04 15.80
N SER A 306 -46.53 3.65 16.24
CA SER A 306 -46.39 2.76 17.41
C SER A 306 -46.31 3.51 18.74
N LEU A 307 -45.64 4.66 18.76
CA LEU A 307 -45.47 5.48 19.97
C LEU A 307 -46.68 6.36 20.26
N ASP A 308 -47.34 6.88 19.22
CA ASP A 308 -48.59 7.65 19.37
C ASP A 308 -49.77 6.76 19.81
N LEU A 309 -49.74 5.49 19.41
CA LEU A 309 -50.66 4.45 19.90
C LEU A 309 -50.39 4.10 21.38
N ILE A 310 -49.12 4.12 21.82
CA ILE A 310 -48.76 3.91 23.23
C ILE A 310 -49.23 5.11 24.07
N LEU A 311 -49.03 6.34 23.60
CA LEU A 311 -49.48 7.57 24.26
C LEU A 311 -51.02 7.64 24.38
N SER A 312 -51.74 7.28 23.31
CA SER A 312 -53.20 7.26 23.34
C SER A 312 -53.77 6.14 24.24
N LYS A 313 -53.10 4.98 24.30
CA LYS A 313 -53.47 3.91 25.26
C LYS A 313 -53.19 4.29 26.71
N LEU A 314 -52.10 5.02 26.98
CA LEU A 314 -51.76 5.54 28.30
C LEU A 314 -52.79 6.56 28.81
N ASN A 315 -53.24 7.49 27.94
CA ASN A 315 -54.31 8.43 28.30
C ASN A 315 -55.65 7.71 28.57
N ASN A 316 -55.98 6.65 27.82
CA ASN A 316 -57.19 5.88 28.09
C ASN A 316 -57.11 5.11 29.42
N LEU A 317 -55.92 4.63 29.80
CA LEU A 317 -55.67 4.00 31.09
C LEU A 317 -55.78 5.00 32.25
N GLU A 318 -55.27 6.22 32.09
CA GLU A 318 -55.41 7.31 33.08
C GLU A 318 -56.89 7.65 33.35
N ILE A 319 -57.72 7.65 32.30
CA ILE A 319 -59.17 7.90 32.41
C ILE A 319 -59.88 6.74 33.11
N SER A 320 -59.54 5.48 32.81
CA SER A 320 -60.09 4.30 33.50
C SER A 320 -59.67 4.19 34.96
N VAL A 321 -58.46 4.64 35.29
CA VAL A 321 -57.95 4.66 36.67
C VAL A 321 -58.66 5.74 37.50
N ASN A 322 -58.86 6.93 36.95
CA ASN A 322 -59.59 8.00 37.63
C ASN A 322 -61.07 7.67 37.88
N THR A 323 -61.67 6.79 37.07
CA THR A 323 -63.07 6.34 37.28
C THR A 323 -63.22 5.33 38.42
N LEU A 324 -62.16 4.59 38.77
CA LEU A 324 -62.15 3.65 39.90
C LEU A 324 -61.93 4.34 41.26
N ASN A 325 -61.50 5.60 41.26
CA ASN A 325 -61.14 6.35 42.48
C ASN A 325 -62.38 6.92 43.23
N ASN A 326 -63.60 6.74 42.72
CA ASN A 326 -64.84 7.34 43.26
C ASN A 326 -65.84 6.32 43.85
N LEU A 327 -65.40 5.12 44.23
CA LEU A 327 -66.25 4.15 44.93
C LEU A 327 -65.62 3.83 46.28
N GLU A 328 -66.25 4.36 47.33
CA GLU A 328 -65.81 4.31 48.73
C GLU A 328 -66.44 3.09 49.44
N GLU A 329 -65.71 2.57 50.44
CA GLU A 329 -66.01 1.43 51.35
C GLU A 329 -65.60 0.02 50.87
N ASP A 330 -64.31 -0.32 51.09
CA ASP A 330 -63.87 -1.59 51.72
C ASP A 330 -62.34 -1.57 51.92
N ALA A 331 -61.82 -2.18 53.00
CA ALA A 331 -60.40 -2.10 53.38
C ALA A 331 -59.41 -2.67 52.33
N GLU A 332 -59.87 -3.57 51.45
CA GLU A 332 -59.11 -4.09 50.32
C GLU A 332 -58.96 -3.04 49.19
N ILE A 333 -59.92 -2.12 49.06
CA ILE A 333 -59.91 -1.03 48.06
C ILE A 333 -58.85 0.02 48.42
N ILE A 334 -58.57 0.26 49.70
CA ILE A 334 -57.50 1.19 50.12
C ILE A 334 -56.12 0.67 49.68
N ALA A 335 -55.88 -0.65 49.77
CA ALA A 335 -54.64 -1.26 49.30
C ALA A 335 -54.53 -1.22 47.76
N ILE A 336 -55.66 -1.36 47.06
CA ILE A 336 -55.74 -1.21 45.60
C ILE A 336 -55.49 0.25 45.20
N ASN A 337 -56.07 1.23 45.89
CA ASN A 337 -55.87 2.65 45.63
C ASN A 337 -54.40 3.09 45.84
N ASN A 338 -53.73 2.54 46.85
CA ASN A 338 -52.30 2.80 47.04
C ASN A 338 -51.44 2.23 45.91
N LYS A 339 -51.76 1.02 45.41
CA LYS A 339 -51.06 0.44 44.25
C LYS A 339 -51.36 1.20 42.95
N ILE A 340 -52.59 1.69 42.79
CA ILE A 340 -52.98 2.53 41.66
C ILE A 340 -52.20 3.85 41.68
N LYS A 341 -52.01 4.44 42.86
CA LYS A 341 -51.20 5.64 43.03
C LYS A 341 -49.73 5.39 42.68
N GLU A 342 -49.14 4.30 43.17
CA GLU A 342 -47.77 3.89 42.78
C GLU A 342 -47.63 3.66 41.27
N LEU A 343 -48.64 3.07 40.62
CA LEU A 343 -48.67 2.89 39.17
C LEU A 343 -48.75 4.21 38.42
N ASN A 344 -49.52 5.18 38.93
CA ASN A 344 -49.65 6.50 38.33
C ASN A 344 -48.34 7.29 38.46
N ASP A 345 -47.68 7.23 39.61
CA ASP A 345 -46.38 7.85 39.85
C ASP A 345 -45.29 7.22 38.94
N ALA A 346 -45.32 5.89 38.77
CA ALA A 346 -44.43 5.17 37.85
C ALA A 346 -44.71 5.51 36.38
N GLN A 347 -45.97 5.74 36.01
CA GLN A 347 -46.38 6.16 34.67
C GLN A 347 -45.91 7.58 34.35
N GLU A 348 -46.00 8.50 35.31
CA GLU A 348 -45.53 9.87 35.16
C GLU A 348 -43.99 9.92 35.05
N ALA A 349 -43.29 9.10 35.85
CA ALA A 349 -41.85 8.90 35.71
C ALA A 349 -41.48 8.34 34.32
N LEU A 350 -42.21 7.35 33.81
CA LEU A 350 -41.97 6.79 32.48
C LEU A 350 -42.19 7.86 31.38
N LYS A 351 -43.25 8.64 31.47
CA LYS A 351 -43.54 9.74 30.54
C LYS A 351 -42.40 10.77 30.51
N SER A 352 -41.85 11.11 31.67
CA SER A 352 -40.69 12.02 31.74
C SER A 352 -39.44 11.44 31.06
N THR A 353 -39.11 10.17 31.33
CA THR A 353 -37.94 9.52 30.70
C THR A 353 -38.07 9.37 29.19
N VAL A 354 -39.29 9.19 28.67
CA VAL A 354 -39.55 9.16 27.22
C VAL A 354 -39.35 10.54 26.58
N VAL A 355 -39.72 11.62 27.28
CA VAL A 355 -39.46 13.00 26.83
C VAL A 355 -37.97 13.31 26.85
N ASP A 356 -37.25 12.92 27.91
CA ASP A 356 -35.81 13.13 28.04
C ASP A 356 -35.02 12.35 26.98
N THR A 357 -35.39 11.10 26.70
CA THR A 357 -34.77 10.29 25.64
C THR A 357 -35.04 10.87 24.25
N LYS A 358 -36.25 11.39 24.00
CA LYS A 358 -36.56 12.12 22.76
C LYS A 358 -35.65 13.34 22.59
N GLN A 359 -35.44 14.11 23.66
CA GLN A 359 -34.56 15.27 23.62
C GLN A 359 -33.10 14.87 23.37
N ALA A 360 -32.61 13.81 24.02
CA ALA A 360 -31.25 13.31 23.81
C ALA A 360 -30.99 12.84 22.36
N VAL A 361 -31.99 12.23 21.71
CA VAL A 361 -31.89 11.83 20.29
C VAL A 361 -31.80 13.06 19.37
N VAL A 362 -32.60 14.09 19.65
CA VAL A 362 -32.55 15.36 18.89
C VAL A 362 -31.19 16.05 19.06
N ASP A 363 -30.66 16.11 20.28
CA ASP A 363 -29.35 16.71 20.56
C ASP A 363 -28.20 15.93 19.89
N LEU A 364 -28.30 14.60 19.86
CA LEU A 364 -27.34 13.74 19.17
C LEU A 364 -27.38 13.94 17.65
N GLN A 365 -28.57 14.09 17.06
CA GLN A 365 -28.73 14.40 15.64
C GLN A 365 -28.13 15.76 15.29
N GLN A 366 -28.36 16.79 16.12
CA GLN A 366 -27.76 18.12 15.93
C GLN A 366 -26.23 18.07 16.05
N THR A 367 -25.71 17.28 17.00
CA THR A 367 -24.27 17.10 17.20
C THR A 367 -23.61 16.40 16.01
N LEU A 368 -24.23 15.35 15.47
CA LEU A 368 -23.75 14.66 14.27
C LEU A 368 -23.72 15.57 13.05
N VAL A 369 -24.78 16.36 12.82
CA VAL A 369 -24.82 17.34 11.72
C VAL A 369 -23.70 18.38 11.87
N LYS A 370 -23.46 18.86 13.08
CA LYS A 370 -22.38 19.82 13.37
C LYS A 370 -20.99 19.22 13.12
N GLN A 371 -20.75 18.00 13.59
CA GLN A 371 -19.48 17.28 13.36
C GLN A 371 -19.25 17.03 11.87
N TYR A 372 -20.29 16.64 11.13
CA TYR A 372 -20.20 16.40 9.69
C TYR A 372 -19.90 17.68 8.91
N SER A 373 -20.52 18.81 9.30
CA SER A 373 -20.22 20.12 8.73
C SER A 373 -18.78 20.57 9.00
N GLN A 374 -18.25 20.34 10.22
CA GLN A 374 -16.87 20.68 10.57
C GLN A 374 -15.86 19.81 9.83
N MET A 375 -16.15 18.52 9.65
CA MET A 375 -15.33 17.61 8.86
C MET A 375 -15.28 18.04 7.38
N LEU A 376 -16.43 18.43 6.81
CA LEU A 376 -16.48 18.94 5.43
C LEU A 376 -15.71 20.25 5.25
N ASP A 377 -15.75 21.15 6.22
CA ASP A 377 -14.96 22.39 6.19
C ASP A 377 -13.46 22.09 6.29
N ALA A 378 -13.06 21.17 7.17
CA ALA A 378 -11.68 20.72 7.29
C ALA A 378 -11.16 20.07 6.00
N ILE A 379 -11.98 19.22 5.34
CA ILE A 379 -11.67 18.62 4.04
C ILE A 379 -11.57 19.70 2.94
N GLY A 380 -12.45 20.70 2.97
CA GLY A 380 -12.41 21.84 2.05
C GLY A 380 -11.12 22.65 2.19
N GLN A 381 -10.72 22.97 3.42
CA GLN A 381 -9.47 23.66 3.72
C GLN A 381 -8.24 22.83 3.33
N LEU A 382 -8.28 21.50 3.54
CA LEU A 382 -7.21 20.60 3.12
C LEU A 382 -7.07 20.59 1.59
N ASN A 383 -8.19 20.45 0.87
CA ASN A 383 -8.17 20.48 -0.60
C ASN A 383 -7.68 21.83 -1.13
N GLN A 384 -8.07 22.94 -0.52
CA GLN A 384 -7.61 24.26 -0.93
C GLN A 384 -6.11 24.44 -0.66
N LYS A 385 -5.60 23.90 0.46
CA LYS A 385 -4.17 23.90 0.78
C LYS A 385 -3.38 23.01 -0.18
N VAL A 386 -3.86 21.81 -0.48
CA VAL A 386 -3.25 20.89 -1.45
C VAL A 386 -3.26 21.49 -2.86
N ILE A 387 -4.35 22.14 -3.28
CA ILE A 387 -4.41 22.84 -4.58
C ILE A 387 -3.43 24.02 -4.61
N GLY A 388 -3.28 24.76 -3.50
CA GLY A 388 -2.29 25.83 -3.38
C GLY A 388 -0.86 25.32 -3.50
N GLU A 389 -0.55 24.23 -2.79
CA GLU A 389 0.78 23.62 -2.74
C GLU A 389 1.15 22.93 -4.06
N VAL A 390 0.17 22.30 -4.73
CA VAL A 390 0.33 21.75 -6.09
C VAL A 390 0.50 22.87 -7.12
N ARG A 391 -0.20 24.00 -6.99
CA ARG A 391 -0.03 25.17 -7.89
C ARG A 391 1.35 25.81 -7.72
N GLU A 392 1.84 25.88 -6.49
CA GLU A 392 3.19 26.38 -6.18
C GLU A 392 4.27 25.44 -6.74
N GLN A 393 4.11 24.12 -6.57
CA GLN A 393 4.99 23.14 -7.21
C GLN A 393 4.92 23.17 -8.74
N HIS A 394 3.74 23.38 -9.33
CA HIS A 394 3.60 23.55 -10.78
C HIS A 394 4.36 24.78 -11.29
N SER A 395 4.33 25.88 -10.54
CA SER A 395 5.08 27.10 -10.90
C SER A 395 6.59 26.90 -10.79
N GLY A 396 7.06 26.19 -9.76
CA GLY A 396 8.48 25.80 -9.64
C GLY A 396 8.91 24.82 -10.73
N MET A 397 8.02 23.93 -11.15
CA MET A 397 8.27 22.97 -12.23
C MET A 397 8.28 23.63 -13.62
N GLU A 398 7.51 24.69 -13.84
CA GLU A 398 7.58 25.49 -15.08
C GLU A 398 8.89 26.28 -15.17
N GLU A 399 9.41 26.79 -14.04
CA GLU A 399 10.73 27.44 -13.99
C GLU A 399 11.87 26.42 -14.22
N LEU A 400 11.76 25.22 -13.65
CA LEU A 400 12.65 24.09 -13.93
C LEU A 400 12.57 23.68 -15.40
N SER A 401 11.37 23.60 -16.00
CA SER A 401 11.19 23.30 -17.42
C SER A 401 11.86 24.36 -18.29
N LYS A 402 11.72 25.65 -17.96
CA LYS A 402 12.43 26.73 -18.68
C LYS A 402 13.95 26.61 -18.56
N LYS A 403 14.47 26.23 -17.39
CA LYS A 403 15.91 25.97 -17.19
C LYS A 403 16.38 24.74 -17.97
N VAL A 404 15.57 23.68 -18.00
CA VAL A 404 15.85 22.46 -18.77
C VAL A 404 15.76 22.74 -20.27
N ASP A 405 14.80 23.52 -20.74
CA ASP A 405 14.70 23.92 -22.15
C ASP A 405 15.88 24.81 -22.56
N LEU A 406 16.32 25.73 -21.68
CA LEU A 406 17.54 26.51 -21.91
C LEU A 406 18.79 25.61 -21.99
N LEU A 407 18.91 24.62 -21.11
CA LEU A 407 20.00 23.64 -21.14
C LEU A 407 19.91 22.72 -22.36
N MET A 408 18.72 22.30 -22.75
CA MET A 408 18.46 21.45 -23.92
C MET A 408 18.75 22.22 -25.21
N ASN A 409 18.39 23.50 -25.29
CA ASN A 409 18.66 24.33 -26.45
C ASN A 409 20.15 24.66 -26.55
N ASN A 410 20.83 24.88 -25.41
CA ASN A 410 22.29 25.02 -25.38
C ASN A 410 23.00 23.71 -25.77
N HIS A 411 22.52 22.57 -25.27
CA HIS A 411 23.03 21.25 -25.62
C HIS A 411 22.78 20.91 -27.08
N LYS A 412 21.64 21.33 -27.64
CA LYS A 412 21.29 21.20 -29.05
C LYS A 412 22.17 22.10 -29.90
N GLU A 413 22.47 23.33 -29.47
CA GLU A 413 23.41 24.20 -30.16
C GLU A 413 24.83 23.61 -30.15
N ILE A 414 25.28 23.04 -29.02
CA ILE A 414 26.54 22.28 -28.94
C ILE A 414 26.48 21.08 -29.90
N SER A 415 25.40 20.30 -29.91
CA SER A 415 25.30 19.14 -30.80
C SER A 415 25.28 19.55 -32.27
N TYR A 416 24.60 20.65 -32.63
CA TYR A 416 24.63 21.22 -33.97
C TYR A 416 26.00 21.79 -34.34
N GLN A 417 26.78 22.34 -33.39
CA GLN A 417 28.16 22.74 -33.66
C GLN A 417 29.07 21.52 -33.88
N TYR A 418 28.86 20.42 -33.15
CA TYR A 418 29.56 19.15 -33.38
C TYR A 418 29.12 18.45 -34.67
N GLN A 419 27.84 18.56 -35.06
CA GLN A 419 27.32 18.03 -36.31
C GLN A 419 27.68 18.90 -37.51
N ALA A 420 27.65 20.22 -37.40
CA ALA A 420 28.19 21.13 -38.42
C ALA A 420 29.70 20.94 -38.58
N ALA A 421 30.44 20.67 -37.49
CA ALA A 421 31.85 20.27 -37.58
C ALA A 421 32.03 18.90 -38.26
N LYS A 422 31.09 17.97 -38.14
CA LYS A 422 31.10 16.67 -38.86
C LYS A 422 30.64 16.76 -40.31
N ASP A 423 29.66 17.61 -40.62
CA ASP A 423 29.09 17.76 -41.97
C ASP A 423 29.99 18.65 -42.85
N THR A 424 30.84 19.49 -42.24
CA THR A 424 31.92 20.18 -42.97
C THR A 424 33.11 19.23 -43.28
N ASP A 425 33.16 18.05 -42.67
CA ASP A 425 34.21 17.03 -42.90
C ASP A 425 33.81 15.97 -43.96
N SER A 426 32.60 16.03 -44.51
CA SER A 426 32.10 15.05 -45.51
C SER A 426 32.04 15.56 -46.95
N ALA A 427 32.81 16.61 -47.28
CA ALA A 427 32.90 17.12 -48.65
C ALA A 427 34.30 17.63 -49.01
N GLN A 428 35.35 16.80 -48.93
CA GLN A 428 36.48 16.85 -49.88
C GLN A 428 37.49 15.72 -49.62
N GLU A 429 37.74 14.92 -50.66
CA GLU A 429 39.01 14.23 -50.84
C GLU A 429 40.18 15.22 -50.69
N LYS A 430 41.08 14.96 -49.73
CA LYS A 430 42.54 14.86 -49.88
C LYS A 430 43.20 14.84 -48.50
N GLY A 431 43.87 13.74 -48.17
CA GLY A 431 44.60 13.63 -46.90
C GLY A 431 45.71 14.67 -46.79
N THR A 432 46.08 15.05 -45.56
CA THR A 432 47.41 15.60 -45.26
C THR A 432 47.79 15.51 -43.78
N THR A 433 49.07 15.18 -43.60
CA THR A 433 49.96 15.31 -42.42
C THR A 433 49.92 14.23 -41.34
N VAL A 434 48.83 14.00 -40.62
CA VAL A 434 48.93 13.19 -39.37
C VAL A 434 49.14 11.69 -39.65
N ASP A 435 48.45 11.14 -40.64
CA ASP A 435 48.49 9.70 -40.94
C ASP A 435 49.80 9.29 -41.68
N THR A 436 50.40 10.22 -42.40
CA THR A 436 51.73 10.04 -43.01
C THR A 436 52.84 10.15 -41.96
N LEU A 437 52.68 11.04 -40.97
CA LEU A 437 53.66 11.24 -39.90
C LEU A 437 53.67 10.06 -38.91
N MET A 438 52.51 9.47 -38.62
CA MET A 438 52.42 8.31 -37.73
C MET A 438 53.07 7.06 -38.36
N LYS A 439 52.93 6.85 -39.67
CA LYS A 439 53.59 5.71 -40.36
C LYS A 439 55.10 5.89 -40.54
N TRP A 440 55.58 7.09 -40.86
CA TRP A 440 57.00 7.31 -41.17
C TRP A 440 57.90 7.50 -39.93
N VAL A 441 57.36 7.90 -38.78
CA VAL A 441 58.15 8.10 -37.56
C VAL A 441 58.08 6.89 -36.63
N LEU A 442 56.92 6.25 -36.52
CA LEU A 442 56.69 5.19 -35.53
C LEU A 442 57.25 3.84 -35.98
N PHE A 443 57.23 3.55 -37.29
CA PHE A 443 57.81 2.33 -37.87
C PHE A 443 59.35 2.22 -37.70
N PRO A 444 60.17 3.23 -38.06
CA PRO A 444 61.61 3.15 -37.83
C PRO A 444 61.96 3.15 -36.34
N LEU A 445 61.18 3.83 -35.49
CA LEU A 445 61.39 3.82 -34.05
C LEU A 445 61.18 2.42 -33.44
N MET A 446 60.16 1.70 -33.90
CA MET A 446 59.92 0.31 -33.49
C MET A 446 61.06 -0.62 -33.95
N LEU A 447 61.59 -0.39 -35.16
CA LEU A 447 62.69 -1.18 -35.72
C LEU A 447 64.00 -0.95 -34.95
N VAL A 448 64.30 0.30 -34.56
CA VAL A 448 65.45 0.61 -33.68
C VAL A 448 65.32 -0.05 -32.31
N LEU A 449 64.12 -0.07 -31.75
CA LEU A 449 63.85 -0.72 -30.45
C LEU A 449 64.07 -2.23 -30.53
N LEU A 450 63.66 -2.86 -31.65
CA LEU A 450 63.87 -4.29 -31.90
C LEU A 450 65.37 -4.63 -32.06
N VAL A 451 66.13 -3.79 -32.78
CA VAL A 451 67.60 -3.96 -32.90
C VAL A 451 68.29 -3.81 -31.55
N LEU A 452 67.85 -2.89 -30.69
CA LEU A 452 68.37 -2.74 -29.33
C LEU A 452 68.11 -3.98 -28.48
N VAL A 453 66.91 -4.59 -28.57
CA VAL A 453 66.61 -5.84 -27.86
C VAL A 453 67.51 -6.97 -28.34
N VAL A 454 67.74 -7.10 -29.65
CA VAL A 454 68.65 -8.11 -30.21
C VAL A 454 70.09 -7.86 -29.76
N PHE A 455 70.54 -6.60 -29.71
CA PHE A 455 71.88 -6.25 -29.27
C PHE A 455 72.10 -6.54 -27.78
N VAL A 456 71.13 -6.20 -26.93
CA VAL A 456 71.15 -6.53 -25.50
C VAL A 456 71.11 -8.05 -25.29
N TYR A 457 70.31 -8.77 -26.09
CA TYR A 457 70.29 -10.23 -26.07
C TYR A 457 71.65 -10.82 -26.44
N ARG A 458 72.31 -10.30 -27.48
CA ARG A 458 73.63 -10.76 -27.93
C ARG A 458 74.73 -10.47 -26.89
N LEU A 459 74.74 -9.28 -26.30
CA LEU A 459 75.65 -8.94 -25.20
C LEU A 459 75.45 -9.85 -23.99
N ARG A 460 74.19 -10.14 -23.63
CA ARG A 460 73.89 -11.05 -22.52
C ARG A 460 74.33 -12.49 -22.81
N HIS A 461 74.29 -12.89 -24.08
CA HIS A 461 74.77 -14.19 -24.54
C HIS A 461 76.31 -14.25 -24.53
N ASP A 462 76.99 -13.21 -25.01
CA ASP A 462 78.46 -13.14 -25.03
C ASP A 462 79.06 -13.05 -23.62
N ILE A 463 78.41 -12.34 -22.68
CA ILE A 463 78.82 -12.31 -21.26
C ILE A 463 78.71 -13.69 -20.60
N LYS A 464 77.80 -14.56 -21.05
CA LYS A 464 77.71 -15.94 -20.54
C LYS A 464 78.83 -16.83 -21.08
N HIS A 465 79.34 -16.56 -22.28
CA HIS A 465 80.46 -17.33 -22.85
C HIS A 465 81.85 -16.84 -22.40
N SER A 466 81.96 -15.61 -21.90
CA SER A 466 83.23 -15.09 -21.35
C SER A 466 83.54 -15.51 -19.90
N LYS A 467 82.67 -16.29 -19.23
CA LYS A 467 82.91 -16.83 -17.87
C LYS A 467 83.44 -18.28 -17.87
N LEU A 468 83.88 -18.79 -19.01
CA LEU A 468 84.40 -20.16 -19.18
C LEU A 468 85.84 -20.20 -19.75
N LEU A 469 86.61 -19.13 -19.57
CA LEU A 469 88.06 -19.09 -19.79
C LEU A 469 88.77 -18.65 -18.51
#